data_AF-A0A651GHQ0-F1
#
_entry.id   AF-A0A651GHQ0-F1
#
_cell.length_a   1.000
_cell.length_b   1.000
_cell.length_c   1.000
_cell.angle_alpha   90.00
_cell.angle_beta   90.00
_cell.angle_gamma   90.00
#
_symmetry.space_group_name_H-M   'P 1'
#
loop_
_entity.id
_entity.type
_entity.pdbx_description
1 polymer ?
#
loop_
_entity_poly.entity_id
_entity_poly.type
_entity_poly.pdbx_seq_one_letter_code
_entity_poly.pdbx_strand_id
1 'polypeptide(L)'
;MCGDCGGPDARHSIGGTSRCDACLNAFLSARTGWPALPAPSPVETVDAADGRAVRLRYRLTWTPSGLMCAEAEEADLPPGEGFRFVVYGERDADPEEVLGRLRRVVRREVARAYLEPAEGGVGVGGTLWSIARTEVAGRVDWSGHDEDPLPSVVVDGRRLTWEELGRLVASFEGWGFSMRFDDSSDGVGGGVDGADAEGDGGGRTEAVPGPDASGEAEVIELFGARGSVGEGRDVGRSIDEALAGFLAEQEARLAASTFARYDDIIDLLRLCLNGYGHTSLSGRDAQAWQEAFDAGDEEAFTRLFGPERIVEGYGEFLGYFMVRKVAASKQQLKDAGTVTKRLARWLAEQGYVTADAAEVARGRAADAGRQLPRADELGEQLYLQAQRTRLPVHPDDIPDEDWVEDLLPITRIEDGRLWFDRLGPVEVPTVASDAAEVGWEVTVALARLDGVWRLVEVGAVYP
;
A
#
# COMPACT_ATOMS: atom_id res chain seq x y z
N MET A 1 17.74 10.89 25.16
CA MET A 1 19.22 10.88 25.14
C MET A 1 19.68 9.50 24.70
N CYS A 2 20.71 9.41 23.87
CA CYS A 2 21.21 8.12 23.39
C CYS A 2 21.97 7.41 24.51
N GLY A 3 21.63 6.16 24.77
CA GLY A 3 22.27 5.32 25.79
C GLY A 3 23.73 4.99 25.49
N ASP A 4 24.14 5.03 24.21
CA ASP A 4 25.51 4.67 23.80
C ASP A 4 26.45 5.88 23.77
N CYS A 5 26.07 6.98 23.09
CA CYS A 5 26.95 8.15 22.90
C CYS A 5 26.60 9.36 23.78
N GLY A 6 25.48 9.31 24.51
CA GLY A 6 24.99 10.46 25.28
C GLY A 6 24.55 11.65 24.42
N GLY A 7 24.37 11.47 23.11
CA GLY A 7 23.87 12.51 22.20
C GLY A 7 22.36 12.75 22.34
N PRO A 8 21.86 13.89 21.80
CA PRO A 8 20.42 14.11 21.62
C PRO A 8 19.83 13.15 20.56
N ASP A 9 18.52 13.22 20.33
CA ASP A 9 17.83 12.51 19.24
C ASP A 9 17.93 10.98 19.26
N ALA A 10 17.77 10.39 20.43
CA ALA A 10 17.59 8.94 20.53
C ALA A 10 16.15 8.59 20.17
N ARG A 11 15.98 7.90 19.04
CA ARG A 11 14.68 7.61 18.42
C ARG A 11 14.43 6.12 18.21
N HIS A 12 15.46 5.29 18.37
CA HIS A 12 15.37 3.84 18.20
C HIS A 12 15.48 3.15 19.54
N SER A 13 14.63 2.17 19.81
CA SER A 13 14.74 1.32 21.00
C SER A 13 15.05 -0.11 20.58
N ILE A 14 16.24 -0.60 20.92
CA ILE A 14 16.64 -1.99 20.63
C ILE A 14 17.18 -2.62 21.90
N GLY A 15 16.54 -3.71 22.34
CA GLY A 15 16.91 -4.42 23.56
C GLY A 15 16.84 -3.55 24.82
N GLY A 16 15.85 -2.66 24.90
CA GLY A 16 15.65 -1.73 26.02
C GLY A 16 16.64 -0.55 26.07
N THR A 17 17.53 -0.40 25.09
CA THR A 17 18.45 0.74 24.99
C THR A 17 18.01 1.68 23.89
N SER A 18 17.84 2.97 24.22
CA SER A 18 17.52 4.02 23.26
C SER A 18 18.76 4.52 22.51
N ARG A 19 18.74 4.57 21.18
CA ARG A 19 19.87 4.91 20.30
C ARG A 19 19.52 6.02 19.32
N CYS A 20 20.50 6.88 19.01
CA CYS A 20 20.43 7.77 17.84
C CYS A 20 20.78 6.99 16.56
N ASP A 21 20.50 7.57 15.39
CA ASP A 21 20.72 6.94 14.07
C ASP A 21 22.16 6.43 13.88
N ALA A 22 23.15 7.25 14.22
CA ALA A 22 24.56 6.87 14.08
C ALA A 22 24.93 5.67 14.96
N CYS A 23 24.51 5.67 16.22
CA CYS A 23 24.76 4.56 17.14
C CYS A 23 23.99 3.30 16.74
N LEU A 24 22.77 3.44 16.24
CA LEU A 24 22.01 2.34 15.67
C LEU A 24 22.76 1.71 14.49
N ASN A 25 23.18 2.53 13.52
CA ASN A 25 23.87 2.04 12.33
C ASN A 25 25.19 1.35 12.66
N ALA A 26 25.97 1.94 13.57
CA ALA A 26 27.21 1.34 14.06
C ALA A 26 26.94 0.01 14.79
N PHE A 27 25.92 -0.04 15.64
CA PHE A 27 25.52 -1.25 16.36
C PHE A 27 25.11 -2.37 15.41
N LEU A 28 24.25 -2.07 14.42
CA LEU A 28 23.81 -3.06 13.43
C LEU A 28 24.96 -3.52 12.56
N SER A 29 25.75 -2.61 11.99
CA SER A 29 26.91 -2.94 11.15
C SER A 29 27.91 -3.85 11.89
N ALA A 30 28.21 -3.55 13.16
CA ALA A 30 29.13 -4.36 13.96
C ALA A 30 28.62 -5.77 14.26
N ARG A 31 27.29 -5.92 14.38
CA ARG A 31 26.66 -7.20 14.75
C ARG A 31 26.36 -8.09 13.55
N THR A 32 26.09 -7.51 12.39
CA THR A 32 25.67 -8.22 11.18
C THR A 32 26.78 -8.33 10.14
N GLY A 33 27.79 -7.45 10.22
CA GLY A 33 28.82 -7.31 9.19
C GLY A 33 28.38 -6.45 7.99
N TRP A 34 27.23 -5.76 8.07
CA TRP A 34 26.78 -4.85 7.01
C TRP A 34 27.70 -3.62 6.87
N PRO A 35 27.78 -3.03 5.67
CA PRO A 35 28.61 -1.84 5.47
C PRO A 35 28.11 -0.67 6.32
N ALA A 36 29.06 0.16 6.75
CA ALA A 36 28.74 1.40 7.45
C ALA A 36 28.02 2.36 6.49
N LEU A 37 26.87 2.87 6.91
CA LEU A 37 26.13 3.87 6.15
C LEU A 37 26.79 5.26 6.29
N PRO A 38 26.83 6.06 5.22
CA PRO A 38 27.27 7.44 5.32
C PRO A 38 26.33 8.25 6.20
N ALA A 39 26.85 9.32 6.80
CA ALA A 39 25.97 10.32 7.39
C ALA A 39 25.25 11.06 6.26
N PRO A 40 23.91 11.18 6.30
CA PRO A 40 23.16 11.89 5.27
C PRO A 40 23.54 13.38 5.26
N SER A 41 23.21 14.04 4.15
CA SER A 41 23.43 15.48 3.97
C SER A 41 22.72 16.31 5.06
N PRO A 42 23.24 17.50 5.40
CA PRO A 42 22.55 18.41 6.33
C PRO A 42 21.18 18.83 5.77
N VAL A 43 20.37 19.47 6.62
CA VAL A 43 19.02 19.95 6.28
C VAL A 43 19.03 20.68 4.93
N GLU A 44 18.22 20.22 4.00
CA GLU A 44 18.04 20.83 2.68
C GLU A 44 16.74 21.66 2.67
N THR A 45 16.69 22.71 1.86
CA THR A 45 15.48 23.52 1.70
C THR A 45 14.86 23.22 0.34
N VAL A 46 13.54 23.00 0.33
CA VAL A 46 12.72 22.77 -0.85
C VAL A 46 11.57 23.78 -0.84
N ASP A 47 11.32 24.44 -1.96
CA ASP A 47 10.19 25.34 -2.09
C ASP A 47 8.90 24.54 -2.31
N ALA A 48 7.92 24.73 -1.42
CA ALA A 48 6.60 24.11 -1.54
C ALA A 48 5.72 24.87 -2.54
N ALA A 49 4.72 24.17 -3.07
CA ALA A 49 3.71 24.74 -3.97
C ALA A 49 3.01 26.00 -3.42
N ASP A 50 2.82 26.06 -2.10
CA ASP A 50 2.21 27.19 -1.40
C ASP A 50 3.19 28.35 -1.11
N GLY A 51 4.42 28.26 -1.64
CA GLY A 51 5.47 29.27 -1.49
C GLY A 51 6.25 29.19 -0.17
N ARG A 52 6.00 28.21 0.69
CA ARG A 52 6.83 27.99 1.89
C ARG A 52 8.17 27.38 1.53
N ALA A 53 9.23 27.88 2.17
CA ALA A 53 10.52 27.21 2.18
C ALA A 53 10.51 26.08 3.23
N VAL A 54 10.27 24.85 2.78
CA VAL A 54 10.23 23.64 3.62
C VAL A 54 11.65 23.15 3.84
N ARG A 55 12.06 23.04 5.10
CA ARG A 55 13.40 22.53 5.44
C ARG A 55 13.31 21.08 5.84
N LEU A 56 14.00 20.19 5.13
CA LEU A 56 13.92 18.74 5.32
C LEU A 56 15.23 18.18 5.85
N ARG A 57 15.13 17.43 6.93
CA ARG A 57 16.22 16.65 7.51
C ARG A 57 16.19 15.25 6.92
N TYR A 58 17.26 14.89 6.21
CA TYR A 58 17.45 13.55 5.66
C TYR A 58 18.13 12.64 6.68
N ARG A 59 17.70 11.40 6.72
CA ARG A 59 18.12 10.35 7.64
C ARG A 59 18.39 9.09 6.83
N LEU A 60 19.43 8.35 7.20
CA LEU A 60 19.76 7.07 6.58
C LEU A 60 20.08 6.06 7.68
N THR A 61 19.29 4.98 7.74
CA THR A 61 19.41 3.98 8.80
C THR A 61 19.29 2.56 8.27
N TRP A 62 19.84 1.59 9.00
CA TRP A 62 19.52 0.18 8.79
C TRP A 62 18.23 -0.20 9.51
N THR A 63 17.34 -0.92 8.83
CA THR A 63 16.24 -1.62 9.49
C THR A 63 16.76 -2.91 10.16
N PRO A 64 16.06 -3.45 11.18
CA PRO A 64 16.39 -4.76 11.73
C PRO A 64 16.33 -5.91 10.71
N SER A 65 15.52 -5.79 9.66
CA SER A 65 15.44 -6.76 8.56
C SER A 65 16.63 -6.68 7.57
N GLY A 66 17.44 -5.63 7.68
CA GLY A 66 18.63 -5.42 6.84
C GLY A 66 18.36 -4.74 5.51
N LEU A 67 17.26 -3.98 5.44
CA LEU A 67 17.01 -2.99 4.39
C LEU A 67 17.62 -1.66 4.80
N MET A 68 18.08 -0.90 3.81
CA MET A 68 18.45 0.50 4.00
C MET A 68 17.18 1.34 4.03
N CYS A 69 17.02 2.21 5.02
CA CYS A 69 15.88 3.11 5.16
C CYS A 69 16.37 4.55 5.05
N ALA A 70 15.98 5.22 3.97
CA ALA A 70 16.15 6.65 3.80
C ALA A 70 14.85 7.35 4.21
N GLU A 71 14.94 8.37 5.05
CA GLU A 71 13.79 9.11 5.55
C GLU A 71 14.05 10.62 5.47
N ALA A 72 13.04 11.39 5.07
CA ALA A 72 13.05 12.85 5.09
C ALA A 72 11.92 13.34 5.99
N GLU A 73 12.25 14.18 6.97
CA GLU A 73 11.28 14.80 7.89
C GLU A 73 11.45 16.32 7.86
N GLU A 74 10.34 17.06 7.92
CA GLU A 74 10.39 18.52 8.06
C GLU A 74 11.04 18.91 9.40
N ALA A 75 12.08 19.71 9.29
CA ALA A 75 12.93 20.07 10.40
C ALA A 75 12.29 21.15 11.27
N ASP A 76 12.48 21.00 12.58
CA ASP A 76 12.08 21.95 13.63
C ASP A 76 10.56 22.04 13.84
N LEU A 77 9.84 20.97 13.46
CA LEU A 77 8.44 20.77 13.81
C LEU A 77 8.26 19.67 14.88
N PRO A 78 7.15 19.72 15.66
CA PRO A 78 6.78 18.64 16.57
C PRO A 78 6.60 17.30 15.85
N PRO A 79 6.78 16.16 16.54
CA PRO A 79 6.49 14.85 15.99
C PRO A 79 5.07 14.76 15.40
N GLY A 80 4.98 14.19 14.20
CA GLY A 80 3.75 14.02 13.43
C GLY A 80 3.20 15.29 12.77
N GLU A 81 3.90 16.43 12.86
CA GLU A 81 3.65 17.59 12.01
C GLU A 81 4.64 17.63 10.82
N GLY A 82 4.31 18.43 9.81
CA GLY A 82 5.19 18.68 8.68
C GLY A 82 5.20 17.55 7.66
N PHE A 83 6.05 17.67 6.66
CA PHE A 83 6.28 16.62 5.66
C PHE A 83 7.11 15.45 6.22
N ARG A 84 6.78 14.23 5.79
CA ARG A 84 7.53 13.02 6.10
C ARG A 84 7.48 12.06 4.91
N PHE A 85 8.64 11.55 4.50
CA PHE A 85 8.79 10.63 3.38
C PHE A 85 9.78 9.53 3.73
N VAL A 86 9.54 8.31 3.24
CA VAL A 86 10.39 7.14 3.47
C VAL A 86 10.60 6.40 2.15
N VAL A 87 11.84 5.98 1.91
CA VAL A 87 12.21 5.10 0.78
C VAL A 87 13.11 4.00 1.32
N TYR A 88 12.86 2.77 0.88
CA TYR A 88 13.71 1.63 1.20
C TYR A 88 14.68 1.29 0.06
N GLY A 89 15.84 0.77 0.44
CA GLY A 89 16.83 0.20 -0.44
C GLY A 89 17.21 -1.20 0.00
N GLU A 90 17.59 -2.03 -0.96
CA GLU A 90 18.19 -3.33 -0.67
C GLU A 90 19.53 -3.16 0.05
N ARG A 91 20.04 -4.25 0.60
CA ARG A 91 21.24 -4.23 1.46
C ARG A 91 22.51 -3.81 0.72
N ASP A 92 22.62 -4.17 -0.54
CA ASP A 92 23.77 -3.92 -1.42
C ASP A 92 23.55 -2.72 -2.35
N ALA A 93 22.42 -2.03 -2.25
CA ALA A 93 22.17 -0.79 -2.97
C ALA A 93 23.17 0.30 -2.57
N ASP A 94 23.49 1.21 -3.49
CA ASP A 94 24.31 2.38 -3.21
C ASP A 94 23.51 3.36 -2.31
N PRO A 95 24.03 3.73 -1.11
CA PRO A 95 23.41 4.73 -0.26
C PRO A 95 22.99 6.04 -0.96
N GLU A 96 23.80 6.53 -1.90
CA GLU A 96 23.47 7.76 -2.62
C GLU A 96 22.32 7.57 -3.61
N GLU A 97 22.16 6.38 -4.20
CA GLU A 97 21.03 6.06 -5.05
C GLU A 97 19.71 6.03 -4.25
N VAL A 98 19.73 5.42 -3.07
CA VAL A 98 18.56 5.38 -2.17
C VAL A 98 18.18 6.80 -1.70
N LEU A 99 19.17 7.63 -1.35
CA LEU A 99 18.95 9.04 -1.02
C LEU A 99 18.48 9.86 -2.23
N GLY A 100 18.98 9.57 -3.43
CA GLY A 100 18.54 10.17 -4.69
C GLY A 100 17.06 9.92 -4.96
N ARG A 101 16.59 8.67 -4.80
CA ARG A 101 15.17 8.30 -4.85
C ARG A 101 14.33 9.10 -3.86
N LEU A 102 14.75 9.17 -2.59
CA LEU A 102 14.05 9.94 -1.57
C LEU A 102 13.96 11.43 -1.91
N ARG A 103 15.03 12.04 -2.43
CA ARG A 103 15.02 13.45 -2.85
C ARG A 103 14.05 13.71 -3.99
N ARG A 104 13.90 12.77 -4.93
CA ARG A 104 12.90 12.86 -6.00
C ARG A 104 11.48 12.84 -5.45
N VAL A 105 11.19 11.89 -4.55
CA VAL A 105 9.88 11.84 -3.84
C VAL A 105 9.61 13.16 -3.12
N VAL A 106 10.58 13.66 -2.34
CA VAL A 106 10.47 14.94 -1.64
C VAL A 106 10.10 16.09 -2.59
N ARG A 107 10.86 16.26 -3.68
CA ARG A 107 10.64 17.40 -4.59
C ARG A 107 9.26 17.32 -5.24
N ARG A 108 8.88 16.14 -5.72
CA ARG A 108 7.58 15.90 -6.34
C ARG A 108 6.43 16.21 -5.38
N GLU A 109 6.46 15.61 -4.20
CA GLU A 109 5.34 15.70 -3.25
C GLU A 109 5.25 17.08 -2.60
N VAL A 110 6.38 17.75 -2.34
CA VAL A 110 6.39 19.12 -1.77
C VAL A 110 6.01 20.18 -2.81
N ALA A 111 6.32 19.95 -4.09
CA ALA A 111 5.93 20.84 -5.19
C ALA A 111 4.44 20.73 -5.56
N ARG A 112 3.67 19.87 -4.88
CA ARG A 112 2.23 19.73 -5.05
C ARG A 112 1.48 20.35 -3.87
N ALA A 113 0.35 20.98 -4.17
CA ALA A 113 -0.60 21.46 -3.15
C ALA A 113 -1.95 20.75 -3.36
N TYR A 114 -2.43 20.11 -2.31
CA TYR A 114 -3.78 19.58 -2.22
C TYR A 114 -4.75 20.56 -1.55
N LEU A 115 -4.23 21.52 -0.77
CA LEU A 115 -4.98 22.55 -0.09
C LEU A 115 -4.68 23.93 -0.65
N GLU A 116 -5.72 24.75 -0.83
CA GLU A 116 -5.61 26.16 -1.21
C GLU A 116 -6.33 27.08 -0.22
N PRO A 117 -5.90 28.35 -0.06
CA PRO A 117 -6.60 29.31 0.77
C PRO A 117 -7.98 29.67 0.21
N ALA A 118 -9.02 29.63 1.04
CA ALA A 118 -10.39 29.97 0.62
C ALA A 118 -11.15 30.75 1.70
N GLU A 119 -11.78 31.88 1.34
CA GLU A 119 -12.52 32.75 2.28
C GLU A 119 -13.71 32.05 2.97
N GLY A 120 -14.22 30.95 2.40
CA GLY A 120 -15.26 30.08 2.97
C GLY A 120 -14.77 28.70 3.40
N GLY A 121 -13.44 28.51 3.49
CA GLY A 121 -12.82 27.22 3.77
C GLY A 121 -12.88 26.78 5.24
N VAL A 122 -12.23 25.67 5.55
CA VAL A 122 -12.10 25.13 6.91
C VAL A 122 -10.89 25.75 7.59
N GLY A 123 -11.07 26.24 8.82
CA GLY A 123 -9.97 26.78 9.62
C GLY A 123 -8.99 25.70 10.06
N VAL A 124 -7.79 25.70 9.48
CA VAL A 124 -6.66 24.84 9.88
C VAL A 124 -5.47 25.74 10.15
N GLY A 125 -4.94 25.69 11.37
CA GLY A 125 -3.81 26.53 11.79
C GLY A 125 -4.08 28.05 11.70
N GLY A 126 -5.35 28.46 11.87
CA GLY A 126 -5.77 29.86 11.79
C GLY A 126 -5.96 30.43 10.38
N THR A 127 -5.79 29.61 9.34
CA THR A 127 -6.06 29.95 7.93
C THR A 127 -7.23 29.10 7.42
N LEU A 128 -8.06 29.65 6.54
CA LEU A 128 -9.19 28.92 5.94
C LEU A 128 -8.73 28.23 4.64
N TRP A 129 -9.00 26.93 4.53
CA TRP A 129 -8.55 26.08 3.42
C TRP A 129 -9.70 25.39 2.68
N SER A 130 -9.53 25.13 1.39
CA SER A 130 -10.33 24.19 0.59
C SER A 130 -9.41 23.18 -0.09
N ILE A 131 -9.98 22.06 -0.57
CA ILE A 131 -9.26 21.15 -1.46
C ILE A 131 -9.10 21.86 -2.80
N ALA A 132 -7.87 21.97 -3.30
CA ALA A 132 -7.54 22.79 -4.46
C ALA A 132 -8.12 22.25 -5.78
N ARG A 133 -8.37 20.93 -5.86
CA ARG A 133 -8.91 20.24 -7.04
C ARG A 133 -9.92 19.18 -6.61
N THR A 134 -9.91 18.01 -7.25
CA THR A 134 -10.80 16.87 -6.94
C THR A 134 -10.05 15.72 -6.25
N GLU A 135 -8.78 15.93 -5.88
CA GLU A 135 -7.93 14.91 -5.25
C GLU A 135 -7.30 15.48 -3.97
N VAL A 136 -7.06 14.59 -3.00
CA VAL A 136 -6.31 14.89 -1.78
C VAL A 136 -5.44 13.70 -1.43
N ALA A 137 -4.16 13.93 -1.15
CA ALA A 137 -3.26 12.92 -0.60
C ALA A 137 -2.59 13.42 0.68
N GLY A 138 -2.24 12.49 1.55
CA GLY A 138 -1.65 12.80 2.84
C GLY A 138 -1.26 11.53 3.57
N ARG A 139 -0.87 11.67 4.84
CA ARG A 139 -0.58 10.53 5.71
C ARG A 139 -1.52 10.51 6.90
N VAL A 140 -1.82 9.31 7.38
CA VAL A 140 -2.38 9.11 8.73
C VAL A 140 -1.21 8.95 9.68
N ASP A 141 -1.15 9.78 10.71
CA ASP A 141 -0.04 9.79 11.66
C ASP A 141 -0.56 9.83 13.10
N TRP A 142 0.28 9.43 14.04
CA TRP A 142 -0.07 9.48 15.45
C TRP A 142 -0.42 10.92 15.87
N SER A 143 -1.44 11.06 16.71
CA SER A 143 -2.05 12.34 17.10
C SER A 143 -1.11 13.26 17.89
N GLY A 144 0.01 12.73 18.40
CA GLY A 144 0.90 13.51 19.27
C GLY A 144 0.44 13.54 20.73
N HIS A 145 -0.73 12.98 21.04
CA HIS A 145 -1.40 13.09 22.33
C HIS A 145 -1.91 11.72 22.80
N ASP A 146 -1.39 11.27 23.94
CA ASP A 146 -1.85 10.03 24.60
C ASP A 146 -3.34 10.07 24.98
N GLU A 147 -3.95 11.27 25.05
CA GLU A 147 -5.35 11.48 25.39
C GLU A 147 -6.30 11.45 24.18
N ASP A 148 -5.77 11.53 22.94
CA ASP A 148 -6.58 11.42 21.72
C ASP A 148 -6.33 10.06 21.05
N PRO A 149 -7.30 9.13 21.12
CA PRO A 149 -7.14 7.79 20.58
C PRO A 149 -7.17 7.75 19.05
N LEU A 150 -7.62 8.82 18.37
CA LEU A 150 -7.70 8.83 16.91
C LEU A 150 -6.42 9.41 16.30
N PRO A 151 -5.84 8.78 15.26
CA PRO A 151 -4.71 9.36 14.55
C PRO A 151 -5.11 10.65 13.83
N SER A 152 -4.16 11.56 13.64
CA SER A 152 -4.36 12.74 12.79
C SER A 152 -4.16 12.42 11.32
N VAL A 153 -4.68 13.29 10.45
CA VAL A 153 -4.35 13.30 9.03
C VAL A 153 -3.41 14.46 8.77
N VAL A 154 -2.39 14.27 7.93
CA VAL A 154 -1.47 15.33 7.54
C VAL A 154 -1.49 15.50 6.03
N VAL A 155 -1.90 16.68 5.56
CA VAL A 155 -2.02 17.06 4.14
C VAL A 155 -1.17 18.30 3.90
N ASP A 156 -0.32 18.31 2.88
CA ASP A 156 0.63 19.40 2.58
C ASP A 156 1.50 19.83 3.79
N GLY A 157 1.86 18.85 4.64
CA GLY A 157 2.60 19.07 5.88
C GLY A 157 1.77 19.69 7.02
N ARG A 158 0.47 19.93 6.81
CA ARG A 158 -0.44 20.50 7.82
C ARG A 158 -1.18 19.38 8.52
N ARG A 159 -1.18 19.40 9.84
CA ARG A 159 -1.97 18.46 10.65
C ARG A 159 -3.44 18.88 10.65
N LEU A 160 -4.32 17.91 10.42
CA LEU A 160 -5.77 18.01 10.47
C LEU A 160 -6.33 16.90 11.38
N THR A 161 -7.42 17.22 12.05
CA THR A 161 -8.33 16.22 12.59
C THR A 161 -9.16 15.60 11.47
N TRP A 162 -9.71 14.41 11.71
CA TRP A 162 -10.67 13.79 10.79
C TRP A 162 -11.91 14.65 10.58
N GLU A 163 -12.33 15.42 11.59
CA GLU A 163 -13.45 16.34 11.46
C GLU A 163 -13.12 17.50 10.50
N GLU A 164 -11.91 18.06 10.60
CA GLU A 164 -11.46 19.11 9.66
C GLU A 164 -11.34 18.58 8.23
N LEU A 165 -10.78 17.39 8.04
CA LEU A 165 -10.77 16.73 6.73
C LEU A 165 -12.20 16.50 6.20
N GLY A 166 -13.10 16.00 7.04
CA GLY A 166 -14.50 15.79 6.67
C GLY A 166 -15.20 17.09 6.25
N ARG A 167 -14.92 18.21 6.93
CA ARG A 167 -15.43 19.54 6.54
C ARG A 167 -14.82 20.03 5.22
N LEU A 168 -13.56 19.71 4.93
CA LEU A 168 -12.95 20.02 3.63
C LEU A 168 -13.65 19.26 2.50
N VAL A 169 -13.88 17.95 2.71
CA VAL A 169 -14.59 17.07 1.77
C VAL A 169 -16.06 17.47 1.62
N ALA A 170 -16.70 18.06 2.63
CA ALA A 170 -18.10 18.51 2.56
C ALA A 170 -18.37 19.54 1.44
N SER A 171 -17.34 20.19 0.91
CA SER A 171 -17.45 21.05 -0.27
C SER A 171 -17.86 20.31 -1.56
N PHE A 172 -17.72 18.97 -1.60
CA PHE A 172 -18.09 18.10 -2.73
C PHE A 172 -19.49 17.48 -2.57
N GLU A 173 -20.43 18.20 -1.96
CA GLU A 173 -21.80 17.70 -1.76
C GLU A 173 -22.41 17.20 -3.09
N GLY A 174 -22.86 15.93 -3.11
CA GLY A 174 -23.47 15.29 -4.27
C GLY A 174 -22.51 14.53 -5.21
N TRP A 175 -21.21 14.49 -4.91
CA TRP A 175 -20.21 13.76 -5.70
C TRP A 175 -19.95 12.35 -5.14
N GLY A 176 -19.58 11.41 -6.01
CA GLY A 176 -18.99 10.14 -5.58
C GLY A 176 -17.54 10.33 -5.14
N PHE A 177 -17.05 9.50 -4.22
CA PHE A 177 -15.66 9.54 -3.77
C PHE A 177 -15.09 8.12 -3.59
N SER A 178 -13.77 8.01 -3.71
CA SER A 178 -12.99 6.82 -3.34
C SER A 178 -11.83 7.25 -2.41
N MET A 179 -11.34 6.32 -1.59
CA MET A 179 -10.22 6.57 -0.67
C MET A 179 -9.32 5.32 -0.67
N ARG A 180 -8.03 5.54 -0.90
CA ARG A 180 -6.99 4.50 -0.90
C ARG A 180 -6.04 4.75 0.27
N PHE A 181 -5.67 3.69 0.97
CA PHE A 181 -4.66 3.72 2.03
C PHE A 181 -3.50 2.81 1.63
N ASP A 182 -2.31 3.40 1.56
CA ASP A 182 -1.09 2.71 1.19
C ASP A 182 -0.10 2.69 2.35
N ASP A 183 0.64 1.60 2.47
CA ASP A 183 1.77 1.55 3.38
C ASP A 183 2.91 2.36 2.77
N SER A 184 3.26 3.49 3.41
CA SER A 184 4.37 4.38 3.01
C SER A 184 5.75 3.71 2.94
N SER A 185 5.84 2.40 3.24
CA SER A 185 7.01 1.59 2.92
C SER A 185 7.13 1.16 1.45
N ASP A 186 6.12 1.41 0.64
CA ASP A 186 6.25 1.50 -0.81
C ASP A 186 6.04 2.95 -1.24
N GLY A 187 6.87 3.44 -2.17
CA GLY A 187 6.91 4.84 -2.59
C GLY A 187 5.53 5.46 -2.83
N VAL A 188 5.32 6.62 -2.19
CA VAL A 188 4.18 7.51 -2.40
C VAL A 188 4.23 8.09 -3.81
N GLY A 189 3.21 7.82 -4.62
CA GLY A 189 2.70 8.66 -5.72
C GLY A 189 1.17 8.41 -5.77
N GLY A 190 0.28 9.34 -6.07
CA GLY A 190 0.42 10.69 -6.54
C GLY A 190 -0.47 10.88 -7.76
N GLY A 191 -1.80 10.87 -7.54
CA GLY A 191 -2.87 11.04 -8.54
C GLY A 191 -2.67 12.23 -9.49
N VAL A 192 -3.40 12.32 -10.58
CA VAL A 192 -2.83 12.86 -11.81
C VAL A 192 -3.59 14.13 -12.23
N ASP A 193 -2.85 15.19 -12.55
CA ASP A 193 -3.35 16.50 -12.95
C ASP A 193 -4.14 16.52 -14.27
N GLY A 194 -5.16 17.37 -14.33
CA GLY A 194 -5.76 17.90 -15.54
C GLY A 194 -5.83 19.42 -15.45
N ALA A 195 -4.96 20.12 -16.20
CA ALA A 195 -5.08 21.54 -16.47
C ALA A 195 -4.72 21.78 -17.94
N ASP A 196 -5.70 22.21 -18.73
CA ASP A 196 -5.50 22.67 -20.11
C ASP A 196 -5.56 24.21 -20.16
N ALA A 197 -4.82 24.71 -21.15
CA ALA A 197 -4.43 26.09 -21.39
C ALA A 197 -5.51 27.01 -22.00
N GLU A 198 -5.24 28.31 -21.92
CA GLU A 198 -6.03 29.47 -22.35
C GLU A 198 -6.30 29.59 -23.87
N GLY A 199 -7.40 30.27 -24.25
CA GLY A 199 -7.59 30.80 -25.61
C GLY A 199 -8.98 31.41 -25.92
N ASP A 200 -9.01 32.72 -26.15
CA ASP A 200 -10.11 33.64 -26.48
C ASP A 200 -11.00 33.28 -27.70
N GLY A 201 -12.27 33.74 -27.69
CA GLY A 201 -13.18 33.73 -28.85
C GLY A 201 -14.67 33.52 -28.53
N GLY A 202 -15.41 34.60 -28.31
CA GLY A 202 -16.81 34.57 -27.87
C GLY A 202 -17.87 34.04 -28.86
N GLY A 203 -19.02 33.63 -28.30
CA GLY A 203 -20.23 33.36 -29.08
C GLY A 203 -21.31 32.55 -28.34
N ARG A 204 -22.24 33.26 -27.70
CA ARG A 204 -23.65 32.91 -27.38
C ARG A 204 -24.00 31.51 -26.84
N THR A 205 -24.56 31.57 -25.63
CA THR A 205 -25.49 30.64 -24.95
C THR A 205 -26.45 29.86 -25.85
N GLU A 206 -26.40 28.53 -25.73
CA GLU A 206 -27.57 27.66 -25.69
C GLU A 206 -27.31 26.52 -24.69
N ALA A 207 -28.21 26.36 -23.73
CA ALA A 207 -28.15 25.36 -22.68
C ALA A 207 -28.45 23.97 -23.26
N VAL A 208 -27.61 22.99 -22.93
CA VAL A 208 -27.84 21.55 -23.21
C VAL A 208 -27.81 20.81 -21.87
N PRO A 209 -28.75 19.88 -21.61
CA PRO A 209 -28.97 19.28 -20.29
C PRO A 209 -27.83 18.34 -19.90
N GLY A 210 -27.49 18.30 -18.61
CA GLY A 210 -26.44 17.47 -18.05
C GLY A 210 -26.66 15.97 -18.30
N PRO A 211 -25.58 15.18 -18.47
CA PRO A 211 -25.69 13.72 -18.55
C PRO A 211 -26.06 13.15 -17.18
N ASP A 212 -26.96 12.17 -17.23
CA ASP A 212 -27.50 11.41 -16.12
C ASP A 212 -26.42 10.91 -15.16
N ALA A 213 -26.66 11.16 -13.87
CA ALA A 213 -25.95 10.57 -12.76
C ALA A 213 -26.27 9.07 -12.67
N SER A 214 -25.47 8.26 -13.36
CA SER A 214 -25.27 6.85 -13.03
C SER A 214 -23.81 6.47 -13.27
N GLY A 215 -22.91 7.22 -12.64
CA GLY A 215 -21.55 6.74 -12.37
C GLY A 215 -21.63 5.95 -11.08
N GLU A 216 -21.77 4.63 -11.17
CA GLU A 216 -21.46 3.76 -10.05
C GLU A 216 -20.00 4.05 -9.68
N ALA A 217 -19.79 4.75 -8.56
CA ALA A 217 -18.47 4.89 -7.99
C ALA A 217 -17.94 3.47 -7.78
N GLU A 218 -16.79 3.15 -8.35
CA GLU A 218 -16.12 1.89 -8.09
C GLU A 218 -15.74 1.90 -6.60
N VAL A 219 -16.59 1.25 -5.81
CA VAL A 219 -16.39 1.10 -4.37
C VAL A 219 -15.24 0.13 -4.20
N ILE A 220 -14.05 0.66 -3.89
CA ILE A 220 -13.08 -0.13 -3.17
C ILE A 220 -13.71 -0.35 -1.79
N GLU A 221 -14.19 -1.57 -1.53
CA GLU A 221 -14.66 -1.93 -0.20
C GLU A 221 -13.48 -1.82 0.76
N LEU A 222 -13.39 -0.66 1.42
CA LEU A 222 -12.77 -0.59 2.73
C LEU A 222 -13.58 -1.59 3.57
N PHE A 223 -13.00 -2.74 3.87
CA PHE A 223 -13.56 -3.73 4.80
C PHE A 223 -13.60 -3.14 6.22
N GLY A 224 -14.37 -2.07 6.40
CA GLY A 224 -14.99 -1.74 7.66
C GLY A 224 -16.18 -2.66 7.74
N ALA A 225 -16.03 -3.74 8.51
CA ALA A 225 -17.14 -4.61 8.89
C ALA A 225 -18.30 -3.75 9.37
N ARG A 226 -19.28 -3.50 8.50
CA ARG A 226 -20.62 -3.15 8.95
C ARG A 226 -21.05 -4.35 9.73
N GLY A 227 -21.08 -4.20 11.04
CA GLY A 227 -21.60 -5.20 11.96
C GLY A 227 -22.99 -5.60 11.49
N SER A 228 -23.07 -6.67 10.71
CA SER A 228 -24.25 -7.50 10.71
C SER A 228 -24.31 -8.02 12.14
N VAL A 229 -25.29 -7.55 12.88
CA VAL A 229 -25.77 -8.25 14.06
C VAL A 229 -26.36 -9.55 13.52
N GLY A 230 -25.47 -10.51 13.25
CA GLY A 230 -25.80 -11.89 12.97
C GLY A 230 -26.23 -12.50 14.29
N GLU A 231 -27.54 -12.50 14.52
CA GLU A 231 -28.16 -13.38 15.48
C GLU A 231 -27.82 -14.83 15.08
N GLY A 232 -26.87 -15.42 15.79
CA GLY A 232 -26.45 -16.80 15.60
C GLY A 232 -24.96 -17.04 15.82
N ARG A 233 -24.41 -16.61 16.96
CA ARG A 233 -23.06 -16.99 17.40
C ARG A 233 -23.09 -18.49 17.70
N ASP A 234 -22.61 -19.35 16.80
CA ASP A 234 -22.27 -20.72 17.17
C ASP A 234 -20.93 -20.68 17.91
N VAL A 235 -21.05 -20.57 19.23
CA VAL A 235 -19.92 -20.49 20.16
C VAL A 235 -19.30 -21.89 20.23
N GLY A 236 -18.17 -22.12 19.56
CA GLY A 236 -17.38 -23.31 19.88
C GLY A 236 -16.21 -23.74 19.00
N ARG A 237 -15.93 -23.13 17.83
CA ARG A 237 -14.74 -23.50 17.05
C ARG A 237 -13.90 -22.32 16.61
N SER A 238 -12.58 -22.45 16.74
CA SER A 238 -11.62 -21.47 16.24
C SER A 238 -11.32 -21.68 14.74
N ILE A 239 -10.69 -20.69 14.10
CA ILE A 239 -10.13 -20.84 12.75
C ILE A 239 -9.19 -22.05 12.70
N ASP A 240 -8.29 -22.20 13.68
CA ASP A 240 -7.34 -23.31 13.76
C ASP A 240 -8.06 -24.68 13.76
N GLU A 241 -9.12 -24.82 14.55
CA GLU A 241 -9.90 -26.06 14.62
C GLU A 241 -10.63 -26.36 13.31
N ALA A 242 -11.16 -25.35 12.64
CA ALA A 242 -11.81 -25.52 11.34
C ALA A 242 -10.83 -25.89 10.23
N LEU A 243 -9.67 -25.24 10.17
CA LEU A 243 -8.63 -25.56 9.19
C LEU A 243 -8.07 -26.98 9.40
N ALA A 244 -7.83 -27.37 10.66
CA ALA A 244 -7.41 -28.73 11.00
C ALA A 244 -8.48 -29.78 10.62
N GLY A 245 -9.76 -29.48 10.86
CA GLY A 245 -10.87 -30.34 10.45
C GLY A 245 -10.94 -30.54 8.93
N PHE A 246 -10.77 -29.45 8.17
CA PHE A 246 -10.71 -29.51 6.71
C PHE A 246 -9.55 -30.38 6.22
N LEU A 247 -8.34 -30.18 6.76
CA LEU A 247 -7.14 -30.93 6.39
C LEU A 247 -7.28 -32.42 6.72
N ALA A 248 -7.79 -32.77 7.90
CA ALA A 248 -8.00 -34.17 8.29
C ALA A 248 -8.93 -34.92 7.31
N GLU A 249 -10.01 -34.27 6.85
CA GLU A 249 -10.89 -34.85 5.83
C GLU A 249 -10.21 -34.96 4.46
N GLN A 250 -9.34 -34.02 4.11
CA GLN A 250 -8.60 -34.07 2.85
C GLN A 250 -7.51 -35.14 2.87
N GLU A 251 -6.79 -35.32 3.98
CA GLU A 251 -5.75 -36.34 4.14
C GLU A 251 -6.31 -37.76 3.96
N ALA A 252 -7.49 -38.02 4.54
CA ALA A 252 -8.16 -39.31 4.43
C ALA A 252 -8.57 -39.67 2.98
N ARG A 253 -8.64 -38.68 2.07
CA ARG A 253 -9.20 -38.84 0.73
C ARG A 253 -8.20 -38.62 -0.40
N LEU A 254 -7.20 -37.77 -0.20
CA LEU A 254 -6.26 -37.35 -1.24
C LEU A 254 -4.99 -38.19 -1.21
N ALA A 255 -4.33 -38.31 -2.37
CA ALA A 255 -2.98 -38.86 -2.43
C ALA A 255 -1.99 -37.93 -1.72
N ALA A 256 -0.95 -38.48 -1.09
CA ALA A 256 0.02 -37.73 -0.27
C ALA A 256 0.59 -36.49 -0.96
N SER A 257 0.95 -36.58 -2.25
CA SER A 257 1.49 -35.44 -3.01
C SER A 257 0.47 -34.33 -3.28
N THR A 258 -0.82 -34.66 -3.32
CA THR A 258 -1.88 -33.67 -3.44
C THR A 258 -2.22 -33.10 -2.08
N PHE A 259 -2.24 -33.92 -1.04
CA PHE A 259 -2.46 -33.48 0.33
C PHE A 259 -1.39 -32.48 0.79
N ALA A 260 -0.10 -32.74 0.51
CA ALA A 260 0.98 -31.80 0.84
C ALA A 260 0.74 -30.39 0.27
N ARG A 261 0.19 -30.30 -0.95
CA ARG A 261 -0.17 -29.00 -1.56
C ARG A 261 -1.36 -28.33 -0.89
N TYR A 262 -2.26 -29.10 -0.29
CA TYR A 262 -3.36 -28.54 0.50
C TYR A 262 -2.83 -28.02 1.83
N ASP A 263 -2.01 -28.82 2.50
CA ASP A 263 -1.33 -28.47 3.75
C ASP A 263 -0.56 -27.15 3.59
N ASP A 264 0.31 -27.06 2.57
CA ASP A 264 1.07 -25.84 2.25
C ASP A 264 0.18 -24.60 2.07
N ILE A 265 -0.94 -24.71 1.33
CA ILE A 265 -1.84 -23.57 1.08
C ILE A 265 -2.63 -23.20 2.33
N ILE A 266 -3.06 -24.18 3.12
CA ILE A 266 -3.81 -23.93 4.36
C ILE A 266 -2.91 -23.30 5.41
N ASP A 267 -1.65 -23.71 5.48
CA ASP A 267 -0.65 -23.07 6.32
C ASP A 267 -0.45 -21.61 5.90
N LEU A 268 -0.25 -21.32 4.60
CA LEU A 268 -0.13 -19.95 4.12
C LEU A 268 -1.37 -19.11 4.42
N LEU A 269 -2.58 -19.67 4.26
CA LEU A 269 -3.83 -19.00 4.62
C LEU A 269 -3.89 -18.72 6.12
N ARG A 270 -3.51 -19.68 6.96
CA ARG A 270 -3.46 -19.52 8.42
C ARG A 270 -2.49 -18.41 8.81
N LEU A 271 -1.28 -18.41 8.25
CA LEU A 271 -0.29 -17.35 8.47
C LEU A 271 -0.85 -15.98 8.06
N CYS A 272 -1.51 -15.89 6.90
CA CYS A 272 -2.14 -14.67 6.44
C CYS A 272 -3.24 -14.19 7.39
N LEU A 273 -4.18 -15.06 7.76
CA LEU A 273 -5.26 -14.73 8.67
C LEU A 273 -4.71 -14.25 10.02
N ASN A 274 -3.69 -14.93 10.54
CA ASN A 274 -3.10 -14.53 11.81
C ASN A 274 -2.35 -13.19 11.73
N GLY A 275 -1.57 -13.00 10.66
CA GLY A 275 -0.76 -11.80 10.46
C GLY A 275 -1.56 -10.56 10.07
N TYR A 276 -2.70 -10.72 9.40
CA TYR A 276 -3.43 -9.59 8.78
C TYR A 276 -4.91 -9.53 9.14
N GLY A 277 -5.55 -10.61 9.57
CA GLY A 277 -6.99 -10.61 9.84
C GLY A 277 -7.40 -9.60 10.92
N HIS A 278 -6.49 -9.29 11.84
CA HIS A 278 -6.72 -8.34 12.92
C HIS A 278 -6.95 -6.90 12.43
N THR A 279 -6.48 -6.53 11.23
CA THR A 279 -6.59 -5.17 10.69
C THR A 279 -8.03 -4.73 10.42
N SER A 280 -8.92 -5.69 10.16
CA SER A 280 -10.37 -5.46 9.97
C SER A 280 -11.18 -5.44 11.27
N LEU A 281 -10.56 -5.73 12.42
CA LEU A 281 -11.26 -5.81 13.70
C LEU A 281 -11.65 -4.41 14.18
N SER A 282 -12.77 -4.35 14.91
CA SER A 282 -13.21 -3.11 15.56
C SER A 282 -13.86 -3.40 16.92
N GLY A 283 -13.91 -2.36 17.76
CA GLY A 283 -14.57 -2.42 19.06
C GLY A 283 -14.00 -3.51 19.97
N ARG A 284 -14.88 -4.37 20.49
CA ARG A 284 -14.51 -5.39 21.48
C ARG A 284 -13.62 -6.49 20.90
N ASP A 285 -13.78 -6.82 19.63
CA ASP A 285 -12.98 -7.87 19.00
C ASP A 285 -11.52 -7.41 18.84
N ALA A 286 -11.31 -6.15 18.43
CA ALA A 286 -9.97 -5.55 18.36
C ALA A 286 -9.30 -5.50 19.74
N GLN A 287 -10.05 -5.10 20.78
CA GLN A 287 -9.55 -5.09 22.15
C GLN A 287 -9.16 -6.49 22.63
N ALA A 288 -10.01 -7.49 22.42
CA ALA A 288 -9.75 -8.87 22.85
C ALA A 288 -8.52 -9.46 22.16
N TRP A 289 -8.33 -9.19 20.86
CA TRP A 289 -7.13 -9.58 20.15
C TRP A 289 -5.88 -8.88 20.68
N GLN A 290 -5.94 -7.55 20.87
CA GLN A 290 -4.80 -6.77 21.37
C GLN A 290 -4.36 -7.24 22.77
N GLU A 291 -5.32 -7.49 23.68
CA GLU A 291 -5.02 -8.01 25.02
C GLU A 291 -4.33 -9.38 24.99
N ALA A 292 -4.75 -10.27 24.10
CA ALA A 292 -4.12 -11.58 23.93
C ALA A 292 -2.72 -11.48 23.30
N PHE A 293 -2.57 -10.62 22.30
CA PHE A 293 -1.29 -10.36 21.63
C PHE A 293 -0.28 -9.75 22.60
N ASP A 294 -0.68 -8.74 23.39
CA ASP A 294 0.16 -8.09 24.40
C ASP A 294 0.54 -9.05 25.55
N ALA A 295 -0.29 -10.06 25.81
CA ALA A 295 0.02 -11.15 26.73
C ALA A 295 1.00 -12.20 26.15
N GLY A 296 1.43 -12.02 24.89
CA GLY A 296 2.41 -12.86 24.21
C GLY A 296 1.84 -13.97 23.33
N ASP A 297 0.52 -13.95 23.05
CA ASP A 297 -0.06 -14.87 22.08
C ASP A 297 0.06 -14.31 20.65
N GLU A 298 1.19 -14.57 20.00
CA GLU A 298 1.43 -14.16 18.61
C GLU A 298 0.47 -14.83 17.61
N GLU A 299 -0.25 -15.90 18.00
CA GLU A 299 -1.24 -16.60 17.18
C GLU A 299 -2.69 -16.34 17.62
N ALA A 300 -2.90 -15.24 18.36
CA ALA A 300 -4.19 -14.93 18.97
C ALA A 300 -5.35 -14.92 17.98
N PHE A 301 -5.15 -14.40 16.75
CA PHE A 301 -6.27 -14.21 15.83
C PHE A 301 -6.92 -15.53 15.42
N THR A 302 -6.14 -16.52 14.99
CA THR A 302 -6.70 -17.81 14.53
C THR A 302 -7.19 -18.71 15.66
N ARG A 303 -6.82 -18.39 16.91
CA ARG A 303 -7.30 -19.07 18.12
C ARG A 303 -8.54 -18.43 18.72
N LEU A 304 -8.67 -17.09 18.64
CA LEU A 304 -9.77 -16.34 19.25
C LEU A 304 -11.02 -16.28 18.38
N PHE A 305 -10.85 -16.19 17.05
CA PHE A 305 -11.97 -15.97 16.14
C PHE A 305 -12.44 -17.25 15.46
N GLY A 306 -13.69 -17.22 14.99
CA GLY A 306 -14.37 -18.36 14.39
C GLY A 306 -14.14 -18.50 12.87
N PRO A 307 -14.62 -19.61 12.28
CA PRO A 307 -14.33 -19.97 10.91
C PRO A 307 -14.97 -19.03 9.87
N GLU A 308 -15.94 -18.21 10.26
CA GLU A 308 -16.52 -17.15 9.44
C GLU A 308 -15.47 -16.16 8.92
N ARG A 309 -14.43 -15.90 9.72
CA ARG A 309 -13.33 -14.99 9.34
C ARG A 309 -12.44 -15.54 8.22
N ILE A 310 -12.51 -16.84 7.93
CA ILE A 310 -11.69 -17.48 6.90
C ILE A 310 -12.05 -16.93 5.52
N VAL A 311 -13.36 -16.88 5.18
CA VAL A 311 -13.80 -16.40 3.86
C VAL A 311 -13.71 -14.88 3.74
N GLU A 312 -13.86 -14.15 4.85
CA GLU A 312 -13.63 -12.70 4.90
C GLU A 312 -12.17 -12.36 4.53
N GLY A 313 -11.22 -13.17 4.98
CA GLY A 313 -9.79 -13.00 4.67
C GLY A 313 -9.36 -13.39 3.26
N TYR A 314 -10.26 -13.86 2.37
CA TYR A 314 -9.85 -14.29 1.02
C TYR A 314 -9.35 -13.14 0.14
N GLY A 315 -9.86 -11.92 0.36
CA GLY A 315 -9.36 -10.73 -0.35
C GLY A 315 -7.89 -10.48 -0.01
N GLU A 316 -7.58 -10.41 1.28
CA GLU A 316 -6.23 -10.23 1.79
C GLU A 316 -5.30 -11.38 1.35
N PHE A 317 -5.76 -12.63 1.51
CA PHE A 317 -4.94 -13.80 1.18
C PHE A 317 -4.61 -13.88 -0.32
N LEU A 318 -5.63 -13.82 -1.18
CA LEU A 318 -5.47 -14.06 -2.61
C LEU A 318 -4.99 -12.82 -3.37
N GLY A 319 -5.44 -11.62 -2.97
CA GLY A 319 -5.14 -10.37 -3.67
C GLY A 319 -3.86 -9.68 -3.19
N TYR A 320 -3.45 -9.88 -1.94
CA TYR A 320 -2.28 -9.21 -1.37
C TYR A 320 -1.20 -10.20 -0.90
N PHE A 321 -1.51 -11.10 0.01
CA PHE A 321 -0.51 -11.95 0.68
C PHE A 321 0.19 -12.90 -0.31
N MET A 322 -0.58 -13.61 -1.14
CA MET A 322 -0.02 -14.54 -2.14
C MET A 322 0.79 -13.83 -3.22
N VAL A 323 0.43 -12.59 -3.57
CA VAL A 323 1.11 -11.78 -4.58
C VAL A 323 2.40 -11.18 -4.03
N ARG A 324 2.37 -10.70 -2.79
CA ARG A 324 3.39 -9.79 -2.26
C ARG A 324 4.29 -10.38 -1.17
N LYS A 325 3.77 -11.32 -0.37
CA LYS A 325 4.48 -11.86 0.81
C LYS A 325 5.05 -13.24 0.57
N VAL A 326 4.54 -13.94 -0.45
CA VAL A 326 4.96 -15.29 -0.79
C VAL A 326 5.73 -15.29 -2.09
N ALA A 327 6.96 -15.80 -2.09
CA ALA A 327 7.67 -16.16 -3.31
C ALA A 327 7.07 -17.44 -3.91
N ALA A 328 5.83 -17.35 -4.37
CA ALA A 328 5.03 -18.47 -4.81
C ALA A 328 5.39 -18.90 -6.24
N SER A 329 5.46 -20.20 -6.49
CA SER A 329 5.48 -20.71 -7.86
C SER A 329 4.11 -20.55 -8.54
N LYS A 330 4.05 -20.50 -9.88
CA LYS A 330 2.80 -20.54 -10.66
C LYS A 330 1.86 -21.68 -10.24
N GLN A 331 2.43 -22.83 -9.86
CA GLN A 331 1.65 -23.97 -9.38
C GLN A 331 1.05 -23.70 -7.99
N GLN A 332 1.80 -23.09 -7.06
CA GLN A 332 1.26 -22.68 -5.76
C GLN A 332 0.17 -21.61 -5.89
N LEU A 333 0.32 -20.61 -6.76
CA LEU A 333 -0.72 -19.60 -7.02
C LEU A 333 -2.02 -20.22 -7.54
N LYS A 334 -1.92 -21.19 -8.45
CA LYS A 334 -3.07 -21.97 -8.94
C LYS A 334 -3.70 -22.83 -7.84
N ASP A 335 -2.86 -23.47 -7.03
CA ASP A 335 -3.30 -24.30 -5.92
C ASP A 335 -3.98 -23.45 -4.82
N ALA A 336 -3.51 -22.21 -4.58
CA ALA A 336 -4.14 -21.25 -3.67
C ALA A 336 -5.63 -21.05 -3.99
N GLY A 337 -5.96 -20.70 -5.24
CA GLY A 337 -7.36 -20.59 -5.67
C GLY A 337 -8.12 -21.91 -5.65
N THR A 338 -7.47 -23.04 -5.98
CA THR A 338 -8.12 -24.36 -6.01
C THR A 338 -8.50 -24.87 -4.62
N VAL A 339 -7.58 -24.73 -3.66
CA VAL A 339 -7.75 -25.22 -2.29
C VAL A 339 -8.73 -24.32 -1.54
N THR A 340 -8.58 -23.00 -1.60
CA THR A 340 -9.51 -22.04 -0.97
C THR A 340 -10.93 -22.18 -1.52
N LYS A 341 -11.11 -22.39 -2.84
CA LYS A 341 -12.43 -22.68 -3.42
C LYS A 341 -13.09 -23.92 -2.80
N ARG A 342 -12.30 -24.95 -2.48
CA ARG A 342 -12.81 -26.17 -1.84
C ARG A 342 -13.07 -25.97 -0.35
N LEU A 343 -12.21 -25.21 0.32
CA LEU A 343 -12.39 -24.82 1.71
C LEU A 343 -13.69 -24.03 1.89
N ALA A 344 -13.94 -23.01 1.07
CA ALA A 344 -15.19 -22.25 1.13
C ALA A 344 -16.44 -23.13 0.94
N ARG A 345 -16.39 -24.11 0.03
CA ARG A 345 -17.47 -25.11 -0.11
C ARG A 345 -17.64 -25.95 1.17
N TRP A 346 -16.53 -26.43 1.72
CA TRP A 346 -16.54 -27.23 2.94
C TRP A 346 -17.07 -26.44 4.14
N LEU A 347 -16.67 -25.18 4.31
CA LEU A 347 -17.17 -24.31 5.38
C LEU A 347 -18.70 -24.14 5.32
N ALA A 348 -19.28 -24.05 4.12
CA ALA A 348 -20.74 -24.04 3.96
C ALA A 348 -21.39 -25.39 4.26
N GLU A 349 -20.78 -26.50 3.83
CA GLU A 349 -21.26 -27.86 4.13
C GLU A 349 -21.27 -28.13 5.64
N GLN A 350 -20.32 -27.56 6.39
CA GLN A 350 -20.27 -27.63 7.86
C GLN A 350 -21.19 -26.60 8.56
N GLY A 351 -21.78 -25.66 7.82
CA GLY A 351 -22.65 -24.62 8.36
C GLY A 351 -21.92 -23.45 9.04
N TYR A 352 -20.61 -23.29 8.83
CA TYR A 352 -19.83 -22.17 9.41
C TYR A 352 -20.05 -20.84 8.70
N VAL A 353 -20.42 -20.89 7.42
CA VAL A 353 -20.70 -19.71 6.61
C VAL A 353 -22.00 -19.91 5.86
N THR A 354 -22.67 -18.81 5.52
CA THR A 354 -23.87 -18.86 4.69
C THR A 354 -23.54 -19.34 3.27
N ALA A 355 -24.53 -19.92 2.59
CA ALA A 355 -24.37 -20.35 1.21
C ALA A 355 -23.95 -19.20 0.27
N ASP A 356 -24.49 -17.99 0.50
CA ASP A 356 -24.17 -16.80 -0.28
C ASP A 356 -22.72 -16.35 -0.06
N ALA A 357 -22.27 -16.28 1.20
CA ALA A 357 -20.88 -15.93 1.53
C ALA A 357 -19.89 -16.94 0.94
N ALA A 358 -20.23 -18.23 0.99
CA ALA A 358 -19.42 -19.28 0.38
C ALA A 358 -19.38 -19.20 -1.15
N GLU A 359 -20.48 -18.84 -1.81
CA GLU A 359 -20.47 -18.72 -3.28
C GLU A 359 -19.63 -17.51 -3.74
N VAL A 360 -19.73 -16.37 -3.04
CA VAL A 360 -18.86 -15.21 -3.29
C VAL A 360 -17.39 -15.60 -3.12
N ALA A 361 -17.05 -16.25 -2.00
CA ALA A 361 -15.69 -16.71 -1.72
C ALA A 361 -15.19 -17.71 -2.78
N ARG A 362 -16.06 -18.60 -3.26
CA ARG A 362 -15.74 -19.56 -4.33
C ARG A 362 -15.53 -18.90 -5.69
N GLY A 363 -16.27 -17.83 -5.98
CA GLY A 363 -16.05 -16.97 -7.16
C GLY A 363 -14.65 -16.37 -7.12
N ARG A 364 -14.34 -15.61 -6.06
CA ARG A 364 -13.02 -14.98 -5.85
C ARG A 364 -11.87 -15.99 -5.92
N ALA A 365 -12.02 -17.14 -5.27
CA ALA A 365 -11.00 -18.21 -5.32
C ALA A 365 -10.85 -18.82 -6.72
N ALA A 366 -11.94 -18.97 -7.47
CA ALA A 366 -11.87 -19.45 -8.85
C ALA A 366 -11.16 -18.46 -9.76
N ASP A 367 -11.39 -17.16 -9.59
CA ASP A 367 -10.80 -16.09 -10.38
C ASP A 367 -9.31 -15.96 -10.08
N ALA A 368 -8.94 -15.92 -8.80
CA ALA A 368 -7.56 -15.95 -8.33
C ALA A 368 -6.77 -17.14 -8.90
N GLY A 369 -7.36 -18.35 -8.89
CA GLY A 369 -6.72 -19.55 -9.45
C GLY A 369 -6.46 -19.49 -10.96
N ARG A 370 -7.08 -18.56 -11.69
CA ARG A 370 -6.83 -18.30 -13.12
C ARG A 370 -5.93 -17.09 -13.34
N GLN A 371 -6.15 -16.02 -12.59
CA GLN A 371 -5.49 -14.74 -12.79
C GLN A 371 -4.11 -14.67 -12.13
N LEU A 372 -3.92 -15.20 -10.92
CA LEU A 372 -2.64 -15.10 -10.21
C LEU A 372 -1.44 -15.68 -10.99
N PRO A 373 -1.52 -16.88 -11.60
CA PRO A 373 -0.41 -17.39 -12.41
C PRO A 373 -0.10 -16.55 -13.66
N ARG A 374 -1.12 -15.86 -14.21
CA ARG A 374 -0.96 -14.95 -15.35
C ARG A 374 -0.36 -13.61 -14.91
N ALA A 375 -0.75 -13.10 -13.74
CA ALA A 375 -0.17 -11.90 -13.14
C ALA A 375 1.32 -12.11 -12.82
N ASP A 376 1.68 -13.27 -12.26
CA ASP A 376 3.08 -13.68 -12.06
C ASP A 376 3.87 -13.75 -13.38
N GLU A 377 3.28 -14.33 -14.42
CA GLU A 377 3.88 -14.36 -15.76
C GLU A 377 4.09 -12.97 -16.34
N LEU A 378 3.11 -12.07 -16.19
CA LEU A 378 3.26 -10.67 -16.60
C LEU A 378 4.41 -10.01 -15.85
N GLY A 379 4.42 -10.11 -14.51
CA GLY A 379 5.46 -9.53 -13.66
C GLY A 379 6.86 -10.01 -14.07
N GLU A 380 7.02 -11.31 -14.32
CA GLU A 380 8.26 -11.91 -14.82
C GLU A 380 8.70 -11.28 -16.15
N GLN A 381 7.79 -11.13 -17.12
CA GLN A 381 8.12 -10.54 -18.42
C GLN A 381 8.45 -9.05 -18.32
N LEU A 382 7.71 -8.30 -17.50
CA LEU A 382 7.98 -6.89 -17.25
C LEU A 382 9.34 -6.71 -16.56
N TYR A 383 9.69 -7.57 -15.61
CA TYR A 383 10.98 -7.53 -14.93
C TYR A 383 12.14 -7.77 -15.91
N LEU A 384 12.00 -8.78 -16.76
CA LEU A 384 12.98 -9.06 -17.83
C LEU A 384 13.08 -7.90 -18.83
N GLN A 385 11.99 -7.18 -19.09
CA GLN A 385 11.99 -5.98 -19.94
C GLN A 385 12.70 -4.81 -19.27
N ALA A 386 12.40 -4.52 -17.99
CA ALA A 386 13.07 -3.50 -17.18
C ALA A 386 14.59 -3.71 -17.16
N GLN A 387 15.05 -4.95 -16.95
CA GLN A 387 16.47 -5.31 -16.98
C GLN A 387 17.17 -5.09 -18.33
N ARG A 388 16.41 -4.99 -19.43
CA ARG A 388 16.94 -4.69 -20.77
C ARG A 388 16.94 -3.19 -21.06
N THR A 389 16.16 -2.41 -20.33
CA THR A 389 16.10 -0.96 -20.49
C THR A 389 17.44 -0.36 -20.09
N ARG A 390 18.04 0.38 -21.03
CA ARG A 390 19.25 1.17 -20.77
C ARG A 390 18.86 2.63 -20.67
N LEU A 391 19.18 3.24 -19.53
CA LEU A 391 19.07 4.68 -19.35
C LEU A 391 20.35 5.33 -19.90
N PRO A 392 20.23 6.29 -20.84
CA PRO A 392 21.39 6.99 -21.40
C PRO A 392 21.97 8.05 -20.45
N VAL A 393 21.20 8.41 -19.42
CA VAL A 393 21.52 9.38 -18.37
C VAL A 393 21.32 8.73 -17.01
N HIS A 394 21.93 9.30 -15.98
CA HIS A 394 21.69 8.84 -14.61
C HIS A 394 20.20 9.09 -14.25
N PRO A 395 19.52 8.19 -13.51
CA PRO A 395 18.12 8.38 -13.12
C PRO A 395 17.84 9.75 -12.47
N ASP A 396 18.77 10.26 -11.67
CA ASP A 396 18.62 11.56 -11.00
C ASP A 396 18.77 12.79 -11.92
N ASP A 397 19.22 12.59 -13.16
CA ASP A 397 19.30 13.65 -14.18
C ASP A 397 18.03 13.71 -15.05
N ILE A 398 17.08 12.77 -14.86
CA ILE A 398 15.79 12.75 -15.57
C ILE A 398 14.85 13.74 -14.87
N PRO A 399 14.20 14.67 -15.60
CA PRO A 399 13.22 15.58 -15.01
C PRO A 399 12.09 14.82 -14.30
N ASP A 400 11.57 15.37 -13.19
CA ASP A 400 10.51 14.72 -12.41
C ASP A 400 9.23 14.49 -13.25
N GLU A 401 8.93 15.35 -14.22
CA GLU A 401 7.82 15.17 -15.19
C GLU A 401 8.01 14.00 -16.17
N ASP A 402 9.25 13.55 -16.31
CA ASP A 402 9.67 12.44 -17.17
C ASP A 402 9.94 11.15 -16.35
N TRP A 403 9.71 11.15 -15.03
CA TRP A 403 9.88 9.99 -14.16
C TRP A 403 8.62 9.72 -13.35
N VAL A 404 8.05 8.53 -13.51
CA VAL A 404 6.91 8.08 -12.71
C VAL A 404 7.28 6.80 -11.99
N GLU A 405 6.99 6.73 -10.70
CA GLU A 405 7.14 5.53 -9.88
C GLU A 405 5.90 5.43 -9.00
N ASP A 406 5.01 4.49 -9.34
CA ASP A 406 3.67 4.39 -8.73
C ASP A 406 3.05 3.00 -9.00
N LEU A 407 1.95 2.70 -8.29
CA LEU A 407 1.03 1.62 -8.59
C LEU A 407 0.01 2.11 -9.63
N LEU A 408 0.14 1.66 -10.87
CA LEU A 408 -0.68 2.16 -11.98
C LEU A 408 -1.52 1.05 -12.62
N PRO A 409 -2.81 1.31 -12.93
CA PRO A 409 -3.66 0.37 -13.64
C PRO A 409 -3.26 0.27 -15.12
N ILE A 410 -3.34 -0.94 -15.68
CA ILE A 410 -3.26 -1.14 -17.13
C ILE A 410 -4.57 -0.65 -17.76
N THR A 411 -4.52 0.42 -18.54
CA THR A 411 -5.72 1.02 -19.17
C THR A 411 -5.92 0.61 -20.61
N ARG A 412 -4.85 0.18 -21.28
CA ARG A 412 -4.88 -0.27 -22.69
C ARG A 412 -3.79 -1.31 -22.95
N ILE A 413 -4.12 -2.25 -23.82
CA ILE A 413 -3.24 -3.32 -24.27
C ILE A 413 -3.26 -3.35 -25.80
N GLU A 414 -2.08 -3.35 -26.41
CA GLU A 414 -1.87 -3.67 -27.82
C GLU A 414 -0.73 -4.70 -27.95
N ASP A 415 -0.59 -5.32 -29.11
CA ASP A 415 0.50 -6.28 -29.36
C ASP A 415 1.88 -5.63 -29.11
N GLY A 416 2.57 -6.13 -28.07
CA GLY A 416 3.87 -5.64 -27.63
C GLY A 416 3.85 -4.26 -26.95
N ARG A 417 2.68 -3.75 -26.52
CA ARG A 417 2.55 -2.43 -25.89
C ARG A 417 1.52 -2.39 -24.76
N LEU A 418 1.88 -1.73 -23.67
CA LEU A 418 0.99 -1.45 -22.55
C LEU A 418 0.87 0.04 -22.28
N TRP A 419 -0.26 0.43 -21.71
CA TRP A 419 -0.47 1.76 -21.14
C TRP A 419 -0.79 1.60 -19.66
N PHE A 420 -0.13 2.41 -18.84
CA PHE A 420 -0.31 2.47 -17.39
C PHE A 420 -0.95 3.81 -17.06
N ASP A 421 -2.21 3.81 -16.64
CA ASP A 421 -3.06 5.01 -16.57
C ASP A 421 -3.02 5.82 -17.89
N ARG A 422 -2.50 7.05 -17.86
CA ARG A 422 -2.34 7.93 -19.02
C ARG A 422 -0.96 7.80 -19.68
N LEU A 423 -0.09 6.95 -19.15
CA LEU A 423 1.30 6.80 -19.55
C LEU A 423 1.45 5.68 -20.58
N GLY A 424 2.09 6.00 -21.70
CA GLY A 424 2.42 5.03 -22.73
C GLY A 424 2.41 5.63 -24.14
N PRO A 425 2.61 4.79 -25.17
CA PRO A 425 2.85 3.35 -25.07
C PRO A 425 4.18 3.02 -24.39
N VAL A 426 4.19 1.96 -23.57
CA VAL A 426 5.40 1.30 -23.07
C VAL A 426 5.62 0.02 -23.87
N GLU A 427 6.77 -0.09 -24.53
CA GLU A 427 7.11 -1.29 -25.31
C GLU A 427 7.47 -2.46 -24.38
N VAL A 428 6.82 -3.59 -24.62
CA VAL A 428 7.00 -4.85 -23.88
C VAL A 428 7.05 -6.03 -24.85
N PRO A 429 7.58 -7.20 -24.46
CA PRO A 429 7.45 -8.41 -25.27
C PRO A 429 5.97 -8.77 -25.49
N THR A 430 5.60 -9.33 -26.66
CA THR A 430 4.23 -9.78 -26.93
C THR A 430 3.69 -10.74 -25.86
N VAL A 431 4.56 -11.58 -25.28
CA VAL A 431 4.19 -12.49 -24.18
C VAL A 431 3.70 -11.71 -22.94
N ALA A 432 4.23 -10.51 -22.69
CA ALA A 432 3.74 -9.65 -21.61
C ALA A 432 2.36 -9.07 -21.96
N SER A 433 2.18 -8.51 -23.17
CA SER A 433 0.88 -7.96 -23.58
C SER A 433 -0.22 -9.04 -23.66
N ASP A 434 0.13 -10.28 -24.02
CA ASP A 434 -0.80 -11.42 -24.05
C ASP A 434 -1.22 -11.87 -22.64
N ALA A 435 -0.33 -11.73 -21.65
CA ALA A 435 -0.59 -12.10 -20.27
C ALA A 435 -1.43 -11.04 -19.53
N ALA A 436 -1.30 -9.77 -19.93
CA ALA A 436 -1.94 -8.62 -19.29
C ALA A 436 -3.47 -8.60 -19.39
N GLU A 437 -4.09 -7.86 -18.48
CA GLU A 437 -5.53 -7.61 -18.46
C GLU A 437 -5.77 -6.15 -18.06
N VAL A 438 -6.76 -5.50 -18.69
CA VAL A 438 -7.12 -4.11 -18.37
C VAL A 438 -7.72 -4.07 -16.97
N GLY A 439 -7.31 -3.09 -16.17
CA GLY A 439 -7.70 -2.93 -14.77
C GLY A 439 -6.71 -3.52 -13.77
N TRP A 440 -5.79 -4.38 -14.21
CA TRP A 440 -4.72 -4.88 -13.33
C TRP A 440 -3.78 -3.76 -12.95
N GLU A 441 -3.46 -3.66 -11.66
CA GLU A 441 -2.53 -2.66 -11.16
C GLU A 441 -1.11 -3.21 -11.11
N VAL A 442 -0.14 -2.41 -11.51
CA VAL A 442 1.25 -2.80 -11.53
C VAL A 442 2.09 -1.73 -10.87
N THR A 443 2.91 -2.12 -9.91
CA THR A 443 3.96 -1.23 -9.39
C THR A 443 5.02 -1.08 -10.48
N VAL A 444 5.19 0.12 -11.03
CA VAL A 444 6.16 0.39 -12.11
C VAL A 444 6.97 1.64 -11.82
N ALA A 445 8.23 1.63 -12.25
CA ALA A 445 8.98 2.85 -12.51
C ALA A 445 9.13 3.04 -14.02
N LEU A 446 8.64 4.16 -14.55
CA LEU A 446 8.68 4.54 -15.95
C LEU A 446 9.51 5.81 -16.13
N ALA A 447 10.35 5.83 -17.16
CA ALA A 447 11.09 7.02 -17.57
C ALA A 447 10.75 7.40 -19.02
N ARG A 448 10.47 8.68 -19.26
CA ARG A 448 10.26 9.24 -20.60
C ARG A 448 11.60 9.71 -21.15
N LEU A 449 12.09 8.99 -22.16
CA LEU A 449 13.37 9.29 -22.82
C LEU A 449 13.12 9.56 -24.29
N ASP A 450 13.60 10.70 -24.79
CA ASP A 450 13.37 11.15 -26.17
C ASP A 450 11.87 11.12 -26.55
N GLY A 451 11.00 11.46 -25.59
CA GLY A 451 9.55 11.46 -25.74
C GLY A 451 8.88 10.08 -25.66
N VAL A 452 9.61 9.01 -25.33
CA VAL A 452 9.10 7.63 -25.26
C VAL A 452 9.19 7.10 -23.84
N TRP A 453 8.07 6.60 -23.31
CA TRP A 453 8.02 5.94 -22.02
C TRP A 453 8.68 4.56 -22.07
N ARG A 454 9.58 4.29 -21.11
CA ARG A 454 10.26 3.01 -20.95
C ARG A 454 10.10 2.50 -19.54
N LEU A 455 9.91 1.20 -19.42
CA LEU A 455 9.88 0.51 -18.13
C LEU A 455 11.30 0.39 -17.57
N VAL A 456 11.53 0.93 -16.38
CA VAL A 456 12.82 0.93 -15.68
C VAL A 456 12.84 -0.09 -14.57
N GLU A 457 11.77 -0.13 -13.78
CA GLU A 457 11.61 -1.07 -12.66
C GLU A 457 10.16 -1.58 -12.64
N VAL A 458 9.97 -2.77 -12.08
CA VAL A 458 8.63 -3.33 -11.85
C VAL A 458 8.61 -4.03 -10.50
N GLY A 459 7.53 -3.85 -9.76
CA GLY A 459 7.19 -4.60 -8.57
C GLY A 459 6.14 -5.67 -8.85
N ALA A 460 5.15 -5.78 -7.97
CA ALA A 460 4.09 -6.77 -8.09
C ALA A 460 3.02 -6.37 -9.12
N VAL A 461 2.31 -7.37 -9.64
CA VAL A 461 1.12 -7.25 -10.49
C VAL A 461 -0.09 -7.73 -9.70
N TYR A 462 -1.10 -6.88 -9.58
CA TYR A 462 -2.32 -7.10 -8.81
C TYR A 462 -3.51 -7.33 -9.77
N PRO A 463 -4.06 -8.56 -9.84
CA PRO A 463 -5.12 -8.92 -10.77
C PRO A 463 -6.55 -8.58 -10.33
#